data_AF-A0A108E7Y8-F1
#
_entry.id   AF-A0A108E7Y8-F1
#
_cell.length_a   1.000
_cell.length_b   1.000
_cell.length_c   1.000
_cell.angle_alpha   90.00
_cell.angle_beta   90.00
_cell.angle_gamma   90.00
#
_symmetry.space_group_name_H-M   'P 1'
#
loop_
_entity.id
_entity.type
_entity.pdbx_description
1 polymer ?
#
loop_
_entity_poly.entity_id
_entity_poly.type
_entity_poly.pdbx_seq_one_letter_code
_entity_poly.pdbx_strand_id
1 'polypeptide(L)'
;MAYRLTREDIASVTDVELAFSTDRLLPMWEDIPEDFRNGNLYTRLAESIFSGSPLQDAEFCFRPSFDDQKAPADLNRCVRAHIQSYSPKHQHKIAGVGFMIYQVCEIRLSS
;
A
#
# COMPACT_ATOMS: atom_id res chain seq x y z
N MET A 1 2.71 -11.49 -14.23
CA MET A 1 2.04 -10.47 -15.08
C MET A 1 2.32 -9.15 -14.40
N ALA A 2 2.58 -8.06 -15.13
CA ALA A 2 2.85 -6.78 -14.46
C ALA A 2 1.71 -6.42 -13.49
N TYR A 3 1.98 -6.45 -12.19
CA TYR A 3 1.01 -6.11 -11.17
C TYR A 3 0.52 -4.67 -11.40
N ARG A 4 -0.79 -4.49 -11.47
CA ARG A 4 -1.42 -3.19 -11.67
C ARG A 4 -2.66 -3.10 -10.83
N LEU A 5 -2.69 -2.09 -9.97
CA LEU A 5 -3.84 -1.76 -9.15
C LEU A 5 -4.75 -0.80 -9.91
N THR A 6 -6.05 -1.03 -9.87
CA THR A 6 -7.06 -0.12 -10.43
C THR A 6 -7.78 0.64 -9.33
N ARG A 7 -8.59 1.63 -9.75
CA ARG A 7 -9.38 2.42 -8.81
C ARG A 7 -10.48 1.58 -8.17
N GLU A 8 -11.06 0.69 -8.95
CA GLU A 8 -12.07 -0.27 -8.54
C GLU A 8 -11.52 -1.27 -7.53
N ASP A 9 -10.25 -1.71 -7.69
CA ASP A 9 -9.60 -2.62 -6.75
C ASP A 9 -9.54 -2.02 -5.35
N ILE A 10 -9.03 -0.79 -5.20
CA ILE A 10 -8.94 -0.16 -3.87
C ILE A 10 -10.32 0.17 -3.28
N ALA A 11 -11.33 0.46 -4.11
CA ALA A 11 -12.71 0.66 -3.66
C ALA A 11 -13.39 -0.65 -3.21
N SER A 12 -12.92 -1.79 -3.71
CA SER A 12 -13.57 -3.08 -3.50
C SER A 12 -13.32 -3.71 -2.12
N VAL A 13 -12.46 -3.10 -1.29
CA VAL A 13 -12.12 -3.63 0.04
C VAL A 13 -13.30 -3.49 0.99
N THR A 14 -13.85 -4.63 1.41
CA THR A 14 -15.08 -4.72 2.22
C THR A 14 -14.83 -4.47 3.71
N ASP A 15 -15.89 -4.24 4.51
CA ASP A 15 -15.79 -4.10 5.98
C ASP A 15 -15.30 -5.37 6.66
N VAL A 16 -15.65 -6.52 6.10
CA VAL A 16 -15.18 -7.81 6.56
C VAL A 16 -13.67 -7.92 6.35
N GLU A 17 -13.16 -7.57 5.16
CA GLU A 17 -11.72 -7.60 4.88
C GLU A 17 -10.93 -6.57 5.71
N LEU A 18 -11.51 -5.42 6.00
CA LEU A 18 -10.86 -4.45 6.90
C LEU A 18 -10.79 -4.99 8.34
N ALA A 19 -11.83 -5.67 8.81
CA ALA A 19 -11.89 -6.21 10.17
C ALA A 19 -11.04 -7.47 10.37
N PHE A 20 -10.97 -8.33 9.35
CA PHE A 20 -10.31 -9.64 9.44
C PHE A 20 -9.01 -9.72 8.62
N SER A 21 -8.59 -8.62 8.00
CA SER A 21 -7.46 -8.51 7.06
C SER A 21 -7.64 -9.31 5.76
N THR A 22 -6.81 -9.01 4.75
CA THR A 22 -6.78 -9.71 3.45
C THR A 22 -5.42 -9.56 2.79
N ASP A 23 -5.04 -10.45 1.89
CA ASP A 23 -3.82 -10.33 1.07
C ASP A 23 -4.10 -10.32 -0.44
N ARG A 24 -5.38 -10.30 -0.86
CA ARG A 24 -5.77 -10.56 -2.25
C ARG A 24 -5.26 -9.53 -3.26
N LEU A 25 -5.09 -8.27 -2.86
CA LEU A 25 -4.59 -7.20 -3.73
C LEU A 25 -3.07 -7.04 -3.61
N LEU A 26 -2.37 -7.89 -2.85
CA LEU A 26 -0.91 -7.83 -2.81
C LEU A 26 -0.32 -8.48 -4.08
N PRO A 27 0.73 -7.88 -4.66
CA PRO A 27 1.48 -8.50 -5.74
C PRO A 27 2.12 -9.81 -5.28
N MET A 28 2.31 -10.75 -6.19
CA MET A 28 3.21 -11.88 -5.95
C MET A 28 4.64 -11.38 -5.76
N TRP A 29 5.46 -12.09 -4.98
CA TRP A 29 6.83 -11.66 -4.65
C TRP A 29 7.70 -11.38 -5.89
N GLU A 30 7.50 -12.15 -6.96
CA GLU A 30 8.24 -12.03 -8.21
C GLU A 30 7.85 -10.80 -9.04
N ASP A 31 6.62 -10.30 -8.88
CA ASP A 31 6.11 -9.12 -9.58
C ASP A 31 6.48 -7.81 -8.85
N ILE A 32 7.09 -7.89 -7.66
CA ILE A 32 7.53 -6.72 -6.88
C ILE A 32 8.91 -6.27 -7.39
N PRO A 33 9.08 -4.99 -7.79
CA PRO A 33 10.38 -4.49 -8.21
C PRO A 33 11.43 -4.64 -7.11
N GLU A 34 12.69 -4.86 -7.49
CA GLU A 34 13.78 -5.15 -6.57
C GLU A 34 13.96 -4.06 -5.49
N ASP A 35 13.81 -2.78 -5.86
CA ASP A 35 13.90 -1.65 -4.94
C ASP A 35 12.88 -1.71 -3.80
N PHE A 36 11.71 -2.33 -4.01
CA PHE A 36 10.71 -2.54 -2.96
C PHE A 36 11.02 -3.79 -2.13
N ARG A 37 11.71 -4.78 -2.68
CA ARG A 37 12.13 -5.98 -1.94
C ARG A 37 13.31 -5.70 -1.01
N ASN A 38 14.21 -4.81 -1.45
CA ASN A 38 15.39 -4.36 -0.70
C ASN A 38 15.06 -3.23 0.29
N GLY A 39 14.01 -2.46 0.00
CA GLY A 39 13.48 -1.41 0.86
C GLY A 39 13.74 -0.01 0.32
N ASN A 40 12.70 0.83 0.37
CA ASN A 40 12.70 2.19 -0.13
C ASN A 40 11.79 3.09 0.75
N LEU A 41 11.48 4.30 0.29
CA LEU A 41 10.62 5.24 1.02
C LEU A 41 9.21 4.66 1.29
N TYR A 42 8.62 3.99 0.30
CA TYR A 42 7.28 3.41 0.42
C TYR A 42 7.24 2.22 1.38
N THR A 43 8.28 1.38 1.38
CA THR A 43 8.35 0.26 2.34
C THR A 43 8.60 0.75 3.75
N ARG A 44 9.35 1.84 3.94
CA ARG A 44 9.51 2.47 5.25
C ARG A 44 8.19 3.06 5.75
N LEU A 45 7.44 3.72 4.87
CA LEU A 45 6.07 4.17 5.18
C LEU A 45 5.19 2.98 5.60
N ALA A 46 5.19 1.89 4.82
CA ALA A 46 4.45 0.69 5.16
C ALA A 46 4.89 0.14 6.54
N GLU A 47 6.19 0.01 6.79
CA GLU A 47 6.71 -0.44 8.08
C GLU A 47 6.23 0.45 9.23
N SER A 48 6.27 1.77 9.08
CA SER A 48 5.78 2.70 10.10
C SER A 48 4.26 2.60 10.31
N ILE A 49 3.47 2.37 9.26
CA ILE A 49 2.03 2.12 9.38
C ILE A 49 1.77 0.82 10.16
N PHE A 50 2.59 -0.22 9.91
CA PHE A 50 2.48 -1.51 10.59
C PHE A 50 2.86 -1.42 12.07
N SER A 51 4.01 -0.81 12.38
CA SER A 51 4.52 -0.69 13.74
C SER A 51 3.81 0.38 14.56
N GLY A 52 3.03 1.26 13.93
CA GLY A 52 2.45 2.44 14.56
C GLY A 52 3.49 3.52 14.90
N SER A 53 4.66 3.46 14.27
CA SER A 53 5.71 4.47 14.44
C SER A 53 5.28 5.80 13.80
N PRO A 54 5.76 6.95 14.32
CA PRO A 54 5.49 8.23 13.70
C PRO A 54 5.95 8.24 12.24
N LEU A 55 5.08 8.76 11.37
CA LEU A 55 5.40 8.98 9.96
C LEU A 55 6.25 10.24 9.83
N GLN A 56 7.21 10.20 8.91
CA GLN A 56 7.88 11.43 8.46
C GLN A 56 6.86 12.34 7.78
N ASP A 57 6.98 13.65 7.99
CA ASP A 57 6.17 14.62 7.25
C ASP A 57 6.44 14.48 5.76
N ALA A 58 5.40 14.07 5.04
CA ALA A 58 5.46 13.83 3.61
C ALA A 58 4.12 14.20 2.95
N GLU A 59 4.23 14.73 1.75
CA GLU A 59 3.10 15.01 0.88
C GLU A 59 2.81 13.81 -0.01
N PHE A 60 1.52 13.51 -0.16
CA PHE A 60 1.02 12.44 -1.03
C PHE A 60 0.36 13.06 -2.26
N CYS A 61 0.95 12.85 -3.43
CA CYS A 61 0.38 13.28 -4.70
C CYS A 61 -0.28 12.07 -5.39
N PHE A 62 -1.60 12.03 -5.44
CA PHE A 62 -2.32 10.95 -6.12
C PHE A 62 -2.08 11.00 -7.63
N ARG A 63 -1.95 9.82 -8.24
CA ARG A 63 -1.81 9.71 -9.70
C ARG A 63 -3.16 10.01 -10.38
N PRO A 64 -3.19 10.43 -11.66
CA PRO A 64 -4.44 10.84 -12.34
C PRO A 64 -5.57 9.80 -12.32
N SER A 65 -5.24 8.50 -12.32
CA SER A 65 -6.24 7.41 -12.20
C SER A 65 -6.86 7.27 -10.81
N PHE A 66 -6.38 8.03 -9.83
CA PHE A 66 -6.76 7.99 -8.42
C PHE A 66 -6.99 9.39 -7.83
N ASP A 67 -7.24 10.39 -8.67
CA ASP A 67 -7.43 11.80 -8.25
C ASP A 67 -8.90 12.14 -7.96
N ASP A 68 -9.62 11.23 -7.29
CA ASP A 68 -10.97 11.48 -6.82
C ASP A 68 -11.01 11.61 -5.29
N GLN A 69 -12.05 12.29 -4.79
CA GLN A 69 -12.21 12.60 -3.38
C GLN A 69 -12.24 11.37 -2.46
N LYS A 70 -12.58 10.19 -2.99
CA LYS A 70 -12.67 8.95 -2.20
C LYS A 70 -11.35 8.17 -2.20
N ALA A 71 -10.47 8.40 -3.15
CA ALA A 71 -9.22 7.65 -3.30
C ALA A 71 -8.32 7.68 -2.03
N PRO A 72 -8.19 8.78 -1.28
CA PRO A 72 -7.41 8.76 -0.04
C PRO A 72 -8.01 7.84 1.03
N ALA A 73 -9.33 7.86 1.19
CA ALA A 73 -10.02 7.01 2.17
C ALA A 73 -9.94 5.53 1.77
N ASP A 74 -10.15 5.23 0.48
CA ASP A 74 -10.08 3.87 -0.06
C ASP A 74 -8.65 3.32 -0.02
N LEU A 75 -7.63 4.14 -0.31
CA LEU A 75 -6.23 3.75 -0.16
C LEU A 75 -5.90 3.43 1.30
N ASN A 76 -6.27 4.29 2.25
CA ASN A 76 -6.02 4.04 3.67
C ASN A 76 -6.68 2.73 4.12
N ARG A 77 -7.93 2.52 3.72
CA ARG A 77 -8.67 1.29 4.00
C ARG A 77 -7.98 0.06 3.41
N CYS A 78 -7.59 0.14 2.14
CA CYS A 78 -6.88 -0.93 1.45
C CYS A 78 -5.56 -1.24 2.14
N VAL A 79 -4.73 -0.25 2.44
CA VAL A 79 -3.46 -0.44 3.14
C VAL A 79 -3.69 -1.07 4.51
N ARG A 80 -4.66 -0.59 5.30
CA ARG A 80 -4.94 -1.13 6.64
C ARG A 80 -5.38 -2.60 6.60
N ALA A 81 -6.27 -2.94 5.67
CA ALA A 81 -6.73 -4.32 5.50
C ALA A 81 -5.59 -5.28 5.12
N HIS A 82 -4.63 -4.82 4.30
CA HIS A 82 -3.54 -5.68 3.84
C HIS A 82 -2.32 -5.71 4.76
N ILE A 83 -2.05 -4.63 5.49
CA ILE A 83 -0.85 -4.57 6.33
C ILE A 83 -1.00 -5.37 7.63
N GLN A 84 -2.24 -5.54 8.10
CA GLN A 84 -2.56 -6.28 9.31
C GLN A 84 -2.70 -7.79 9.08
N SER A 85 -2.60 -8.27 7.84
CA SER A 85 -2.75 -9.68 7.51
C SER A 85 -1.66 -10.56 8.11
N TYR A 86 -1.96 -11.84 8.36
CA TYR A 86 -0.95 -12.80 8.82
C TYR A 86 -0.17 -13.45 7.66
N SER A 87 -0.65 -13.31 6.43
CA SER A 87 0.01 -13.71 5.18
C SER A 87 0.08 -12.52 4.22
N PRO A 88 1.09 -12.41 3.35
CA PRO A 88 2.30 -13.24 3.26
C PRO A 88 3.32 -12.92 4.37
N LYS A 89 4.54 -13.49 4.28
CA LYS A 89 5.66 -13.18 5.20
C LYS A 89 5.88 -11.66 5.29
N HIS A 90 6.34 -11.19 6.46
CA HIS A 90 6.51 -9.77 6.77
C HIS A 90 7.18 -8.97 5.64
N GLN A 91 8.34 -9.41 5.17
CA GLN A 91 9.07 -8.72 4.09
C GLN A 91 8.26 -8.61 2.80
N HIS A 92 7.56 -9.67 2.39
CA HIS A 92 6.69 -9.66 1.21
C HIS A 92 5.52 -8.70 1.42
N LYS A 93 4.89 -8.74 2.59
CA LYS A 93 3.77 -7.85 2.90
C LYS A 93 4.19 -6.37 2.83
N ILE A 94 5.30 -6.01 3.46
CA ILE A 94 5.80 -4.64 3.49
C ILE A 94 6.22 -4.17 2.08
N ALA A 95 6.90 -5.03 1.33
CA ALA A 95 7.27 -4.73 -0.06
C ALA A 95 6.03 -4.56 -0.96
N GLY A 96 5.03 -5.44 -0.79
CA GLY A 96 3.79 -5.43 -1.56
C GLY A 96 2.90 -4.23 -1.24
N VAL A 97 2.74 -3.89 0.03
CA VAL A 97 2.01 -2.69 0.48
C VAL A 97 2.75 -1.42 0.02
N GLY A 98 4.07 -1.37 0.14
CA GLY A 98 4.86 -0.26 -0.39
C GLY A 98 4.64 -0.07 -1.89
N PHE A 99 4.64 -1.15 -2.66
CA PHE A 99 4.41 -1.09 -4.10
C PHE A 99 2.95 -0.73 -4.45
N MET A 100 1.97 -1.20 -3.67
CA MET A 100 0.57 -0.79 -3.77
C MET A 100 0.42 0.72 -3.58
N ILE A 101 1.05 1.30 -2.56
CA ILE A 101 1.02 2.76 -2.33
C ILE A 101 1.63 3.50 -3.52
N TYR A 102 2.80 3.05 -4.01
CA TYR A 102 3.47 3.65 -5.18
C TYR A 102 2.62 3.66 -6.46
N GLN A 103 1.80 2.63 -6.66
CA GLN A 103 0.87 2.55 -7.81
C GLN A 103 -0.24 3.59 -7.73
N VAL A 104 -0.58 4.08 -6.53
CA VAL A 104 -1.71 4.99 -6.29
C VAL A 104 -1.23 6.44 -6.15
N CYS A 105 -0.15 6.67 -5.40
CA CYS A 105 0.37 8.01 -5.14
C CYS A 105 1.89 8.05 -5.13
N GLU A 106 2.42 9.25 -5.38
CA GLU A 106 3.82 9.61 -5.19
C GLU A 106 4.01 10.25 -3.82
N ILE A 107 5.06 9.85 -3.09
CA ILE A 107 5.44 10.46 -1.81
C ILE A 107 6.54 11.48 -2.05
N ARG A 108 6.35 12.71 -1.55
CA ARG A 108 7.36 13.77 -1.54
C ARG A 108 7.67 14.14 -0.11
N LEU A 109 8.94 14.03 0.28
CA LEU A 109 9.37 14.41 1.62
C LEU A 109 9.32 15.92 1.76
N SER A 110 8.60 16.40 2.78
CA SER A 110 8.58 17.80 3.15
C SER A 110 9.92 18.10 3.85
N SER A 111 10.68 19.04 3.27
CA SER A 111 12.03 19.42 3.77
C SER A 111 11.95 20.36 4.96
#